data_AF-A0A498FI57-F1
#
_entry.id   AF-A0A498FI57-F1
#
_cell.length_a   1.000
_cell.length_b   1.000
_cell.length_c   1.000
_cell.angle_alpha   90.00
_cell.angle_beta   90.00
_cell.angle_gamma   90.00
#
_symmetry.space_group_name_H-M   'P 1'
#
loop_
_entity.id
_entity.type
_entity.pdbx_description
1 polymer ?
#
loop_
_entity_poly.entity_id
_entity_poly.type
_entity_poly.pdbx_seq_one_letter_code
_entity_poly.pdbx_strand_id
1 'polypeptide(L)'
;MTTLEINGIENNFDNVYIYVADALRMDYLSPSLRDNHGFTKTISSGTFSPPGFATLVTGRYPHEHGVYGFHHELDSEMETIFTAFPTVNTGFYRGIGQIGEVLGAEHDVPSEPFELDEPFLIMERDLLTHVPYAKDQQTTIPEGTESYWKEVRTDRGKLIDDYERSARLSAERFKSRVAELEEKEILEDTLVILTADHGETLGENGLVGHRHSITPEISYVPTLIYNEGASIHQDLIGHTDIFPIVANALGKKDQVPNDVLTHEISETSNRAVYLTESADMDSEGVWGPNGGYVFVNEGLVSRLKWIVVKMAISGARYYHRRRPLSVIKHGMEGLLSQPLKYGNPQFSEEFAEKVVKNALEDQIEGEDRELSSEAEARLRELGYMEEANK
;
A
#
# COMPACT_ATOMS: atom_id res chain seq x y z
N MET A 1 4.82 -2.53 -20.63
CA MET A 1 5.82 -2.80 -19.58
C MET A 1 6.43 -1.48 -19.19
N THR A 2 6.17 -1.04 -17.97
CA THR A 2 6.70 0.18 -17.41
C THR A 2 8.22 0.07 -17.30
N THR A 3 8.94 0.94 -18.01
CA THR A 3 10.40 0.96 -18.01
C THR A 3 10.92 2.14 -17.21
N LEU A 4 11.87 1.86 -16.33
CA LEU A 4 12.77 2.86 -15.79
C LEU A 4 13.72 3.29 -16.91
N GLU A 5 13.86 4.59 -17.13
CA GLU A 5 14.89 5.15 -18.01
C GLU A 5 15.83 6.05 -17.20
N ILE A 6 17.13 5.96 -17.51
CA ILE A 6 18.17 6.79 -16.88
C ILE A 6 18.92 7.51 -18.00
N ASN A 7 18.75 8.84 -18.12
CA ASN A 7 19.41 9.65 -19.14
C ASN A 7 19.26 9.10 -20.59
N GLY A 8 18.17 8.38 -20.89
CA GLY A 8 17.91 7.76 -22.20
C GLY A 8 18.71 6.48 -22.50
N ILE A 9 19.33 5.85 -21.49
CA ILE A 9 20.03 4.56 -21.57
C ILE A 9 19.42 3.61 -20.52
N GLU A 10 19.19 2.34 -20.89
CA GLU A 10 18.90 1.28 -19.91
C GLU A 10 20.21 0.98 -19.14
N ASN A 11 20.45 1.69 -18.04
CA ASN A 11 21.54 1.36 -17.12
C ASN A 11 21.04 0.32 -16.10
N ASN A 12 21.94 -0.60 -15.73
CA ASN A 12 21.74 -1.53 -14.63
C ASN A 12 22.37 -0.93 -13.37
N PHE A 13 21.61 -0.86 -12.29
CA PHE A 13 22.14 -0.69 -10.94
C PHE A 13 22.59 -2.05 -10.41
N ASP A 14 23.61 -2.06 -9.56
CA ASP A 14 24.01 -3.28 -8.86
C ASP A 14 23.09 -3.55 -7.66
N ASN A 15 22.53 -2.48 -7.06
CA ASN A 15 21.70 -2.57 -5.87
C ASN A 15 20.32 -1.91 -6.04
N VAL A 16 19.38 -2.30 -5.20
CA VAL A 16 18.04 -1.70 -5.11
C VAL A 16 17.67 -1.46 -3.65
N TYR A 17 17.20 -0.25 -3.35
CA TYR A 17 16.61 0.12 -2.07
C TYR A 17 15.18 0.65 -2.27
N ILE A 18 14.22 0.03 -1.60
CA ILE A 18 12.80 0.39 -1.66
C ILE A 18 12.32 0.83 -0.28
N TYR A 19 12.04 2.11 -0.12
CA TYR A 19 11.45 2.67 1.09
C TYR A 19 9.93 2.74 0.96
N VAL A 20 9.21 1.94 1.74
CA VAL A 20 7.73 1.89 1.75
C VAL A 20 7.22 2.61 2.99
N ALA A 21 6.72 3.84 2.81
CA ALA A 21 6.10 4.64 3.86
C ALA A 21 4.63 4.21 4.07
N ASP A 22 4.39 3.41 5.11
CA ASP A 22 3.08 2.83 5.41
C ASP A 22 2.01 3.91 5.59
N ALA A 23 0.92 3.82 4.82
CA ALA A 23 -0.18 4.78 4.80
C ALA A 23 0.18 6.22 4.36
N LEU A 24 1.28 6.45 3.62
CA LEU A 24 1.63 7.78 3.10
C LEU A 24 0.75 8.17 1.91
N ARG A 25 -0.03 9.23 2.07
CA ARG A 25 -0.83 9.85 1.01
C ARG A 25 0.06 10.59 0.00
N MET A 26 -0.33 10.51 -1.27
CA MET A 26 0.37 11.23 -2.35
C MET A 26 0.45 12.75 -2.11
N ASP A 27 -0.60 13.38 -1.59
CA ASP A 27 -0.67 14.83 -1.36
C ASP A 27 0.13 15.32 -0.14
N TYR A 28 0.75 14.41 0.63
CA TYR A 28 1.61 14.71 1.77
C TYR A 28 3.08 14.38 1.54
N LEU A 29 3.46 13.95 0.32
CA LEU A 29 4.87 13.82 -0.05
C LEU A 29 5.55 15.19 0.05
N SER A 30 6.71 15.25 0.72
CA SER A 30 7.47 16.49 0.89
C SER A 30 7.75 17.16 -0.47
N PRO A 31 7.46 18.46 -0.65
CA PRO A 31 7.78 19.19 -1.88
C PRO A 31 9.26 19.09 -2.26
N SER A 32 10.17 19.06 -1.28
CA SER A 32 11.61 18.92 -1.52
C SER A 32 11.98 17.60 -2.20
N LEU A 33 11.20 16.55 -1.99
CA LEU A 33 11.37 15.26 -2.65
C LEU A 33 10.65 15.24 -3.99
N ARG A 34 9.42 15.75 -4.03
CA ARG A 34 8.58 15.75 -5.22
C ARG A 34 9.18 16.54 -6.40
N ASP A 35 9.73 17.72 -6.14
CA ASP A 35 10.08 18.67 -7.21
C ASP A 35 11.47 18.43 -7.82
N ASN A 36 12.31 17.61 -7.17
CA ASN A 36 13.73 17.43 -7.54
C ASN A 36 14.05 16.06 -8.13
N HIS A 37 13.11 15.11 -8.10
CA HIS A 37 13.35 13.71 -8.43
C HIS A 37 12.25 13.14 -9.33
N GLY A 38 12.42 11.92 -9.84
CA GLY A 38 11.48 11.26 -10.73
C GLY A 38 10.18 10.87 -10.02
N PHE A 39 9.27 11.83 -9.83
CA PHE A 39 7.97 11.61 -9.20
C PHE A 39 6.95 11.09 -10.20
N THR A 40 6.22 10.04 -9.81
CA THR A 40 5.04 9.57 -10.51
C THR A 40 3.90 9.30 -9.54
N LYS A 41 2.67 9.44 -10.02
CA LYS A 41 1.47 9.05 -9.28
C LYS A 41 1.34 7.54 -9.36
N THR A 42 1.07 6.91 -8.23
CA THR A 42 0.90 5.46 -8.16
C THR A 42 -0.47 5.12 -7.62
N ILE A 43 -1.10 4.09 -8.18
CA ILE A 43 -2.31 3.50 -7.62
C ILE A 43 -1.92 2.28 -6.80
N SER A 44 -2.24 2.31 -5.51
CA SER A 44 -2.12 1.14 -4.66
C SER A 44 -3.11 0.07 -5.09
N SER A 45 -2.69 -1.20 -5.11
CA SER A 45 -3.57 -2.34 -5.39
C SER A 45 -4.37 -2.82 -4.17
N GLY A 46 -4.11 -2.25 -2.99
CA GLY A 46 -4.76 -2.59 -1.74
C GLY A 46 -5.12 -1.35 -0.92
N THR A 47 -6.13 -1.46 -0.07
CA THR A 47 -6.52 -0.35 0.83
C THR A 47 -5.83 -0.40 2.18
N PHE A 48 -5.03 -1.44 2.44
CA PHE A 48 -4.27 -1.65 3.67
C PHE A 48 -3.07 -2.57 3.42
N SER A 49 -2.19 -2.70 4.41
CA SER A 49 -0.84 -3.25 4.21
C SER A 49 -0.75 -4.65 3.58
N PRO A 50 -1.48 -5.71 4.01
CA PRO A 50 -1.32 -7.06 3.44
C PRO A 50 -1.48 -7.12 1.91
N PRO A 51 -2.61 -6.72 1.29
CA PRO A 51 -2.70 -6.72 -0.17
C PRO A 51 -1.73 -5.74 -0.83
N GLY A 52 -1.50 -4.56 -0.21
CA GLY A 52 -0.59 -3.55 -0.75
C GLY A 52 0.85 -4.06 -0.89
N PHE A 53 1.41 -4.63 0.18
CA PHE A 53 2.74 -5.22 0.20
C PHE A 53 2.84 -6.48 -0.65
N ALA A 54 1.84 -7.37 -0.59
CA ALA A 54 1.82 -8.57 -1.43
C ALA A 54 1.89 -8.22 -2.92
N THR A 55 1.14 -7.21 -3.38
CA THR A 55 1.26 -6.74 -4.77
C THR A 55 2.62 -6.10 -5.06
N LEU A 56 3.18 -5.30 -4.14
CA LEU A 56 4.51 -4.67 -4.34
C LEU A 56 5.61 -5.72 -4.58
N VAL A 57 5.58 -6.83 -3.84
CA VAL A 57 6.64 -7.86 -3.92
C VAL A 57 6.38 -8.92 -4.98
N THR A 58 5.13 -9.17 -5.37
CA THR A 58 4.79 -10.18 -6.38
C THR A 58 4.57 -9.60 -7.77
N GLY A 59 4.31 -8.28 -7.88
CA GLY A 59 3.90 -7.66 -9.13
C GLY A 59 2.50 -8.08 -9.61
N ARG A 60 1.74 -8.80 -8.79
CA ARG A 60 0.42 -9.36 -9.10
C ARG A 60 -0.69 -8.63 -8.33
N TYR A 61 -1.91 -8.62 -8.83
CA TYR A 61 -3.06 -8.07 -8.12
C TYR A 61 -3.55 -9.02 -7.01
N PRO A 62 -4.38 -8.53 -6.06
CA PRO A 62 -4.93 -9.37 -4.99
C PRO A 62 -5.64 -10.64 -5.45
N HIS A 63 -6.36 -10.58 -6.57
CA HIS A 63 -7.05 -11.75 -7.14
C HIS A 63 -6.10 -12.81 -7.72
N GLU A 64 -4.83 -12.45 -7.94
CA GLU A 64 -3.79 -13.32 -8.51
C GLU A 64 -2.81 -13.85 -7.45
N HIS A 65 -2.59 -13.10 -6.35
CA HIS A 65 -1.71 -13.53 -5.26
C HIS A 65 -2.44 -14.00 -4.00
N GLY A 66 -3.77 -13.91 -3.93
CA GLY A 66 -4.58 -14.51 -2.87
C GLY A 66 -4.51 -13.83 -1.48
N VAL A 67 -3.79 -12.72 -1.33
CA VAL A 67 -3.65 -12.04 -0.03
C VAL A 67 -4.65 -10.90 0.09
N TYR A 68 -5.70 -11.16 0.86
CA TYR A 68 -6.79 -10.21 1.13
C TYR A 68 -6.75 -9.62 2.55
N GLY A 69 -5.81 -10.05 3.39
CA GLY A 69 -5.72 -9.59 4.78
C GLY A 69 -4.73 -10.37 5.61
N PHE A 70 -4.64 -10.01 6.90
CA PHE A 70 -3.65 -10.57 7.81
C PHE A 70 -3.83 -12.07 8.14
N HIS A 71 -4.95 -12.69 7.77
CA HIS A 71 -5.19 -14.13 7.93
C HIS A 71 -4.69 -14.95 6.72
N HIS A 72 -4.21 -14.28 5.67
CA HIS A 72 -3.61 -14.94 4.52
C HIS A 72 -2.08 -14.86 4.57
N GLU A 73 -1.43 -15.77 3.88
CA GLU A 73 -0.02 -15.71 3.48
C GLU A 73 0.12 -15.87 1.95
N LEU A 74 1.25 -15.43 1.41
CA LEU A 74 1.64 -15.76 0.04
C LEU A 74 1.99 -17.25 -0.04
N ASP A 75 1.57 -17.88 -1.15
CA ASP A 75 2.04 -19.22 -1.51
C ASP A 75 3.56 -19.24 -1.52
N SER A 76 4.14 -20.20 -0.79
CA SER A 76 5.59 -20.37 -0.65
C SER A 76 6.34 -20.58 -1.98
N GLU A 77 5.64 -21.05 -3.02
CA GLU A 77 6.19 -21.23 -4.37
C GLU A 77 6.04 -19.97 -5.24
N MET A 78 5.33 -18.93 -4.76
CA MET A 78 5.15 -17.69 -5.49
C MET A 78 6.44 -16.87 -5.51
N GLU A 79 6.94 -16.61 -6.73
CA GLU A 79 8.11 -15.75 -6.89
C GLU A 79 7.80 -14.31 -6.48
N THR A 80 8.64 -13.78 -5.59
CA THR A 80 8.63 -12.39 -5.13
C THR A 80 9.94 -11.72 -5.52
N ILE A 81 10.04 -10.39 -5.36
CA ILE A 81 11.32 -9.67 -5.51
C ILE A 81 12.42 -10.20 -4.56
N PHE A 82 12.06 -10.91 -3.48
CA PHE A 82 13.02 -11.49 -2.54
C PHE A 82 13.59 -12.82 -3.02
N THR A 83 12.88 -13.54 -3.90
CA THR A 83 13.23 -14.91 -4.32
C THR A 83 13.58 -15.02 -5.81
N ALA A 84 13.10 -14.10 -6.64
CA ALA A 84 13.26 -14.16 -8.09
C ALA A 84 14.69 -13.91 -8.62
N PHE A 85 15.59 -13.37 -7.79
CA PHE A 85 16.95 -13.01 -8.20
C PHE A 85 18.02 -13.74 -7.38
N PRO A 86 18.33 -15.03 -7.68
CA PRO A 86 19.22 -15.86 -6.85
C PRO A 86 20.65 -15.36 -6.68
N THR A 87 21.08 -14.37 -7.48
CA THR A 87 22.40 -13.75 -7.41
C THR A 87 22.42 -12.44 -6.64
N VAL A 88 21.31 -12.02 -6.05
CA VAL A 88 21.14 -10.74 -5.34
C VAL A 88 20.79 -11.05 -3.89
N ASN A 89 21.50 -10.45 -2.94
CA ASN A 89 21.20 -10.59 -1.52
C ASN A 89 19.94 -9.78 -1.19
N THR A 90 18.91 -10.43 -0.66
CA THR A 90 17.61 -9.79 -0.44
C THR A 90 17.33 -9.60 1.05
N GLY A 91 16.54 -8.59 1.40
CA GLY A 91 16.11 -8.39 2.77
C GLY A 91 14.89 -7.48 2.92
N PHE A 92 14.12 -7.72 3.99
CA PHE A 92 12.98 -6.90 4.40
C PHE A 92 13.26 -6.23 5.75
N TYR A 93 13.95 -5.09 5.70
CA TYR A 93 14.30 -4.31 6.88
C TYR A 93 13.03 -3.79 7.56
N ARG A 94 12.97 -3.97 8.89
CA ARG A 94 11.78 -3.71 9.71
C ARG A 94 10.54 -4.52 9.29
N GLY A 95 10.77 -5.66 8.63
CA GLY A 95 9.74 -6.60 8.18
C GLY A 95 9.18 -7.53 9.26
N ILE A 96 9.80 -7.59 10.46
CA ILE A 96 9.36 -8.50 11.53
C ILE A 96 7.89 -8.24 11.91
N GLY A 97 7.16 -9.34 12.02
CA GLY A 97 5.78 -9.39 12.50
C GLY A 97 4.82 -9.70 11.38
N GLN A 98 3.58 -9.25 11.55
CA GLN A 98 2.45 -9.72 10.76
C GLN A 98 2.57 -9.51 9.25
N ILE A 99 3.31 -8.48 8.79
CA ILE A 99 3.54 -8.29 7.34
C ILE A 99 4.64 -9.21 6.84
N GLY A 100 5.74 -9.38 7.58
CA GLY A 100 6.78 -10.36 7.22
C GLY A 100 6.21 -11.75 7.04
N GLU A 101 5.39 -12.23 7.97
CA GLU A 101 4.78 -13.57 7.85
C GLU A 101 3.58 -13.63 6.89
N VAL A 102 3.06 -12.50 6.37
CA VAL A 102 2.16 -12.52 5.20
C VAL A 102 2.97 -12.75 3.92
N LEU A 103 4.18 -12.20 3.86
CA LEU A 103 5.03 -12.24 2.67
C LEU A 103 5.97 -13.45 2.63
N GLY A 104 6.02 -14.27 3.70
CA GLY A 104 7.02 -15.32 3.87
C GLY A 104 8.46 -14.79 4.01
N ALA A 105 8.62 -13.56 4.51
CA ALA A 105 9.89 -12.83 4.57
C ALA A 105 10.45 -12.67 5.99
N GLU A 106 9.97 -13.46 6.96
CA GLU A 106 10.41 -13.38 8.36
C GLU A 106 11.85 -13.84 8.61
N HIS A 107 12.43 -14.60 7.68
CA HIS A 107 13.80 -15.12 7.79
C HIS A 107 14.86 -14.18 7.21
N ASP A 108 14.46 -13.22 6.37
CA ASP A 108 15.35 -12.31 5.65
C ASP A 108 15.27 -10.89 6.22
N VAL A 109 15.33 -10.76 7.55
CA VAL A 109 15.27 -9.46 8.23
C VAL A 109 16.66 -9.02 8.66
N PRO A 110 17.26 -8.03 7.97
CA PRO A 110 18.55 -7.50 8.35
C PRO A 110 18.46 -6.65 9.63
N SER A 111 19.55 -6.60 10.39
CA SER A 111 19.65 -5.82 11.62
C SER A 111 19.85 -4.32 11.36
N GLU A 112 20.50 -3.97 10.26
CA GLU A 112 20.71 -2.61 9.76
C GLU A 112 20.27 -2.49 8.29
N PRO A 113 19.86 -1.30 7.81
CA PRO A 113 19.24 -1.12 6.49
C PRO A 113 20.17 -1.43 5.31
N PHE A 114 21.50 -1.38 5.48
CA PHE A 114 22.49 -1.59 4.41
C PHE A 114 23.64 -2.48 4.94
N GLU A 115 23.28 -3.62 5.52
CA GLU A 115 24.23 -4.63 6.00
C GLU A 115 24.53 -5.76 5.01
N LEU A 116 23.70 -5.91 3.97
CA LEU A 116 23.83 -6.96 2.99
C LEU A 116 25.02 -6.69 2.07
N ASP A 117 25.72 -7.75 1.64
CA ASP A 117 26.77 -7.65 0.63
C ASP A 117 26.16 -7.31 -0.75
N GLU A 118 26.88 -6.53 -1.55
CA GLU A 118 26.47 -6.22 -2.93
C GLU A 118 26.65 -7.45 -3.85
N PRO A 119 25.77 -7.66 -4.86
CA PRO A 119 24.57 -6.87 -5.14
C PRO A 119 23.44 -7.17 -4.15
N PHE A 120 22.68 -6.16 -3.74
CA PHE A 120 21.56 -6.32 -2.81
C PHE A 120 20.24 -5.72 -3.30
N LEU A 121 19.13 -6.25 -2.78
CA LEU A 121 17.80 -5.66 -2.83
C LEU A 121 17.25 -5.60 -1.42
N ILE A 122 16.99 -4.39 -0.93
CA ILE A 122 16.43 -4.20 0.41
C ILE A 122 15.16 -3.37 0.37
N MET A 123 14.09 -3.92 0.94
CA MET A 123 12.85 -3.21 1.19
C MET A 123 12.83 -2.78 2.66
N GLU A 124 12.54 -1.52 2.94
CA GLU A 124 12.32 -1.00 4.29
C GLU A 124 10.85 -0.61 4.46
N ARG A 125 10.22 -1.09 5.53
CA ARG A 125 8.91 -0.60 5.96
C ARG A 125 9.07 0.53 6.97
N ASP A 126 8.52 1.70 6.65
CA ASP A 126 8.40 2.82 7.56
C ASP A 126 6.98 2.97 8.10
N LEU A 127 6.85 3.14 9.41
CA LEU A 127 5.57 3.20 10.11
C LEU A 127 5.18 4.60 10.60
N LEU A 128 5.98 5.63 10.28
CA LEU A 128 5.75 6.97 10.83
C LEU A 128 4.43 7.58 10.35
N THR A 129 4.01 7.27 9.12
CA THR A 129 2.76 7.73 8.52
C THR A 129 1.55 6.83 8.83
N HIS A 130 1.75 5.71 9.53
CA HIS A 130 0.69 4.88 10.06
C HIS A 130 0.24 5.38 11.44
N VAL A 131 -1.05 5.22 11.75
CA VAL A 131 -1.60 5.60 13.07
C VAL A 131 -0.95 4.78 14.20
N PRO A 132 -0.62 5.35 15.36
CA PRO A 132 -0.77 6.76 15.76
C PRO A 132 0.29 7.69 15.15
N TYR A 133 -0.18 8.83 14.64
CA TYR A 133 0.67 9.84 14.03
C TYR A 133 1.43 10.68 15.06
N ALA A 134 2.48 11.37 14.60
CA ALA A 134 3.35 12.24 15.39
C ALA A 134 4.06 11.59 16.58
N LYS A 135 4.09 10.26 16.63
CA LYS A 135 4.86 9.45 17.57
C LYS A 135 6.03 8.82 16.82
N ASP A 136 7.24 8.93 17.40
CA ASP A 136 8.39 8.21 16.88
C ASP A 136 8.17 6.71 17.14
N GLN A 137 7.70 5.99 16.12
CA GLN A 137 7.57 4.55 16.17
C GLN A 137 8.96 3.95 15.93
N GLN A 138 9.73 3.78 17.01
CA GLN A 138 10.99 3.03 17.00
C GLN A 138 10.76 1.53 16.82
N THR A 139 9.56 1.06 17.14
CA THR A 139 9.11 -0.33 16.98
C THR A 139 8.62 -0.59 15.54
N THR A 140 8.59 -1.86 15.12
CA THR A 140 7.91 -2.33 13.89
C THR A 140 6.39 -2.51 14.09
N ILE A 141 5.89 -1.94 15.19
CA ILE A 141 4.59 -2.24 15.78
C ILE A 141 3.96 -0.92 16.25
N PRO A 142 2.80 -0.51 15.70
CA PRO A 142 2.11 0.67 16.20
C PRO A 142 1.55 0.44 17.61
N GLU A 143 1.89 1.33 18.55
CA GLU A 143 1.44 1.25 19.95
C GLU A 143 0.58 2.46 20.35
N GLY A 144 -0.53 2.21 21.04
CA GLY A 144 -1.37 3.28 21.60
C GLY A 144 -2.33 3.92 20.61
N THR A 145 -2.73 3.22 19.55
CA THR A 145 -3.71 3.65 18.55
C THR A 145 -5.03 4.09 19.17
N GLU A 146 -5.57 3.32 20.13
CA GLU A 146 -6.83 3.68 20.80
C GLU A 146 -6.71 5.00 21.58
N SER A 147 -5.59 5.20 22.28
CA SER A 147 -5.34 6.42 23.04
C SER A 147 -5.28 7.65 22.12
N TYR A 148 -4.68 7.49 20.94
CA TYR A 148 -4.61 8.52 19.92
C TYR A 148 -5.99 8.90 19.40
N TRP A 149 -6.83 7.92 19.04
CA TRP A 149 -8.20 8.20 18.59
C TRP A 149 -9.07 8.87 19.65
N LYS A 150 -8.85 8.55 20.94
CA LYS A 150 -9.48 9.29 22.04
C LYS A 150 -9.03 10.74 22.06
N GLU A 151 -7.75 11.02 21.86
CA GLU A 151 -7.20 12.37 21.88
C GLU A 151 -7.79 13.25 20.77
N VAL A 152 -7.77 12.76 19.52
CA VAL A 152 -8.20 13.53 18.33
C VAL A 152 -9.70 13.46 18.04
N ARG A 153 -10.49 12.77 18.87
CA ARG A 153 -11.92 12.47 18.66
C ARG A 153 -12.80 13.63 18.16
N THR A 154 -12.50 14.86 18.58
CA THR A 154 -13.25 16.09 18.24
C THR A 154 -12.43 17.10 17.47
N ASP A 155 -11.16 16.81 17.18
CA ASP A 155 -10.21 17.78 16.64
C ASP A 155 -9.56 17.22 15.36
N ARG A 156 -10.22 17.49 14.22
CA ARG A 156 -9.67 17.12 12.90
C ARG A 156 -8.43 17.96 12.56
N GLY A 157 -8.33 19.19 13.08
CA GLY A 157 -7.15 20.04 12.83
C GLY A 157 -5.90 19.37 13.40
N LYS A 158 -5.97 18.96 14.67
CA LYS A 158 -4.89 18.19 15.30
C LYS A 158 -4.55 16.89 14.59
N LEU A 159 -5.57 16.13 14.13
CA LEU A 159 -5.35 14.91 13.34
C LEU A 159 -4.50 15.19 12.08
N ILE A 160 -4.84 16.26 11.35
CA ILE A 160 -4.09 16.67 10.15
C ILE A 160 -2.68 17.12 10.53
N ASP A 161 -2.53 18.00 11.54
CA ASP A 161 -1.23 18.49 11.98
C ASP A 161 -0.29 17.35 12.41
N ASP A 162 -0.82 16.35 13.11
CA ASP A 162 -0.05 15.19 13.53
C ASP A 162 0.37 14.32 12.33
N TYR A 163 -0.52 14.12 11.35
CA TYR A 163 -0.23 13.38 10.12
C TYR A 163 0.81 14.11 9.25
N GLU A 164 0.69 15.43 9.07
CA GLU A 164 1.69 16.26 8.38
C GLU A 164 3.07 16.13 9.04
N ARG A 165 3.11 16.17 10.38
CA ARG A 165 4.35 15.97 11.13
C ARG A 165 4.93 14.58 10.89
N SER A 166 4.10 13.55 10.86
CA SER A 166 4.50 12.17 10.53
C SER A 166 5.09 12.04 9.13
N ALA A 167 4.42 12.59 8.11
CA ALA A 167 4.90 12.58 6.73
C ALA A 167 6.27 13.30 6.61
N ARG A 168 6.44 14.42 7.30
CA ARG A 168 7.74 15.10 7.38
C ARG A 168 8.82 14.24 8.04
N LEU A 169 8.50 13.56 9.15
CA LEU A 169 9.47 12.67 9.82
C LEU A 169 9.86 11.48 8.94
N SER A 170 8.92 10.90 8.20
CA SER A 170 9.17 9.83 7.23
C SER A 170 10.11 10.31 6.12
N ALA A 171 9.85 11.48 5.55
CA ALA A 171 10.74 12.09 4.55
C ALA A 171 12.16 12.36 5.09
N GLU A 172 12.31 12.79 6.35
CA GLU A 172 13.63 12.97 6.96
C GLU A 172 14.34 11.64 7.23
N ARG A 173 13.61 10.57 7.61
CA ARG A 173 14.15 9.21 7.74
C ARG A 173 14.65 8.70 6.39
N PHE A 174 13.85 8.86 5.33
CA PHE A 174 14.26 8.52 3.97
C PHE A 174 15.54 9.25 3.56
N LYS A 175 15.62 10.58 3.77
CA LYS A 175 16.85 11.34 3.48
C LYS A 175 18.07 10.86 4.29
N SER A 176 17.86 10.46 5.55
CA SER A 176 18.93 9.88 6.36
C SER A 176 19.45 8.58 5.78
N ARG A 177 18.60 7.76 5.15
CA ARG A 177 18.99 6.51 4.48
C ARG A 177 19.75 6.77 3.19
N VAL A 178 19.32 7.77 2.42
CA VAL A 178 20.10 8.24 1.26
C VAL A 178 21.48 8.72 1.70
N ALA A 179 21.58 9.54 2.75
CA ALA A 179 22.86 10.03 3.25
C ALA A 179 23.78 8.88 3.72
N GLU A 180 23.21 7.79 4.25
CA GLU A 180 23.96 6.59 4.62
C GLU A 180 24.51 5.85 3.38
N LEU A 181 23.74 5.76 2.28
CA LEU A 181 24.23 5.25 0.99
C LEU A 181 25.34 6.13 0.40
N GLU A 182 25.23 7.46 0.52
CA GLU A 182 26.26 8.42 0.11
C GLU A 182 27.55 8.24 0.93
N GLU A 183 27.44 8.13 2.26
CA GLU A 183 28.59 7.93 3.15
C GLU A 183 29.32 6.60 2.87
N LYS A 184 28.56 5.56 2.49
CA LYS A 184 29.10 4.27 2.07
C LYS A 184 29.64 4.26 0.63
N GLU A 185 29.51 5.36 -0.11
CA GLU A 185 29.92 5.50 -1.52
C GLU A 185 29.20 4.52 -2.49
N ILE A 186 27.98 4.08 -2.16
CA ILE A 186 27.20 3.10 -2.96
C ILE A 186 25.90 3.67 -3.53
N LEU A 187 25.59 4.97 -3.31
CA LEU A 187 24.36 5.59 -3.82
C LEU A 187 24.26 5.52 -5.35
N GLU A 188 25.37 5.76 -6.07
CA GLU A 188 25.39 5.79 -7.54
C GLU A 188 25.09 4.42 -8.16
N ASP A 189 25.42 3.34 -7.45
CA ASP A 189 25.19 1.95 -7.86
C ASP A 189 23.87 1.38 -7.31
N THR A 190 23.09 2.18 -6.57
CA THR A 190 21.82 1.77 -5.93
C THR A 190 20.63 2.50 -6.53
N LEU A 191 19.66 1.77 -7.10
CA LEU A 191 18.34 2.34 -7.39
C LEU A 191 17.61 2.63 -6.08
N VAL A 192 17.24 3.88 -5.84
CA VAL A 192 16.50 4.29 -4.65
C VAL A 192 15.07 4.66 -5.01
N ILE A 193 14.12 3.90 -4.48
CA ILE A 193 12.67 4.07 -4.67
C ILE A 193 12.05 4.48 -3.33
N LEU A 194 11.22 5.53 -3.32
CA LEU A 194 10.25 5.77 -2.24
C LEU A 194 8.85 5.50 -2.76
N THR A 195 8.04 4.77 -1.99
CA THR A 195 6.61 4.55 -2.28
C THR A 195 5.79 4.44 -1.00
N ALA A 196 4.48 4.17 -1.12
CA ALA A 196 3.63 3.75 -0.01
C ALA A 196 2.86 2.47 -0.38
N ASP A 197 2.40 1.72 0.61
CA ASP A 197 1.55 0.54 0.44
C ASP A 197 0.07 0.91 0.25
N HIS A 198 -0.37 2.02 0.82
CA HIS A 198 -1.67 2.66 0.64
C HIS A 198 -1.63 4.10 1.17
N GLY A 199 -2.72 4.85 1.00
CA GLY A 199 -2.93 6.15 1.61
C GLY A 199 -3.75 6.08 2.91
N GLU A 200 -4.43 7.17 3.27
CA GLU A 200 -5.10 7.27 4.57
C GLU A 200 -6.27 8.26 4.56
N THR A 201 -7.39 7.90 5.21
CA THR A 201 -8.49 8.85 5.43
C THR A 201 -8.26 9.65 6.72
N LEU A 202 -8.30 10.97 6.63
CA LEU A 202 -7.97 11.95 7.68
C LEU A 202 -9.18 12.82 8.04
N GLY A 203 -10.38 12.23 8.09
CA GLY A 203 -11.62 12.92 8.44
C GLY A 203 -12.54 13.22 7.26
N GLU A 204 -12.12 12.94 6.03
CA GLU A 204 -12.95 13.01 4.82
C GLU A 204 -14.20 12.16 5.01
N ASN A 205 -15.34 12.71 4.58
CA ASN A 205 -16.68 12.14 4.81
C ASN A 205 -17.02 11.80 6.27
N GLY A 206 -16.21 12.24 7.24
CA GLY A 206 -16.35 11.95 8.67
C GLY A 206 -15.76 10.62 9.12
N LEU A 207 -14.93 9.97 8.30
CA LEU A 207 -14.22 8.73 8.59
C LEU A 207 -12.72 8.96 8.78
N VAL A 208 -12.04 7.98 9.35
CA VAL A 208 -10.60 8.02 9.61
C VAL A 208 -10.01 6.63 9.47
N GLY A 209 -8.70 6.57 9.23
CA GLY A 209 -7.98 5.33 9.01
C GLY A 209 -8.20 4.82 7.58
N HIS A 210 -8.02 3.52 7.41
CA HIS A 210 -8.16 2.80 6.15
C HIS A 210 -9.20 1.68 6.31
N ARG A 211 -9.25 0.71 5.38
CA ARG A 211 -10.13 -0.49 5.42
C ARG A 211 -11.64 -0.30 5.25
N HIS A 212 -12.11 0.91 4.95
CA HIS A 212 -13.56 1.16 4.90
C HIS A 212 -14.10 1.50 3.53
N SER A 213 -13.24 1.91 2.60
CA SER A 213 -13.61 2.21 1.23
C SER A 213 -12.40 2.46 0.37
N ILE A 214 -12.59 2.18 -0.90
CA ILE A 214 -11.68 2.59 -1.95
C ILE A 214 -11.99 4.06 -2.28
N THR A 215 -11.08 4.96 -1.92
CA THR A 215 -11.23 6.42 -2.07
C THR A 215 -9.93 7.02 -2.62
N PRO A 216 -9.95 8.21 -3.23
CA PRO A 216 -8.73 8.83 -3.76
C PRO A 216 -7.62 8.97 -2.70
N GLU A 217 -7.99 9.25 -1.45
CA GLU A 217 -7.09 9.42 -0.31
C GLU A 217 -6.37 8.13 0.09
N ILE A 218 -6.95 6.97 -0.21
CA ILE A 218 -6.37 5.64 0.07
C ILE A 218 -5.67 5.08 -1.18
N SER A 219 -6.24 5.29 -2.36
CA SER A 219 -5.80 4.66 -3.60
C SER A 219 -4.60 5.35 -4.24
N TYR A 220 -4.46 6.67 -4.12
CA TYR A 220 -3.33 7.39 -4.72
C TYR A 220 -2.18 7.57 -3.75
N VAL A 221 -1.05 6.95 -4.07
CA VAL A 221 0.19 6.97 -3.30
C VAL A 221 1.33 7.59 -4.12
N PRO A 222 2.36 8.16 -3.48
CA PRO A 222 3.52 8.67 -4.20
C PRO A 222 4.43 7.51 -4.61
N THR A 223 5.05 7.58 -5.79
CA THR A 223 6.30 6.87 -6.07
C THR A 223 7.35 7.85 -6.56
N LEU A 224 8.57 7.72 -6.05
CA LEU A 224 9.71 8.57 -6.35
C LEU A 224 10.91 7.70 -6.71
N ILE A 225 11.54 7.99 -7.84
CA ILE A 225 12.90 7.54 -8.13
C ILE A 225 13.86 8.65 -7.74
N TYR A 226 14.71 8.40 -6.74
CA TYR A 226 15.59 9.43 -6.18
C TYR A 226 16.83 9.71 -7.03
N ASN A 227 17.35 8.71 -7.75
CA ASN A 227 18.58 8.85 -8.52
C ASN A 227 18.49 9.94 -9.60
N GLU A 228 19.54 10.74 -9.75
CA GLU A 228 19.57 11.82 -10.74
C GLU A 228 19.47 11.27 -12.18
N GLY A 229 18.62 11.90 -13.00
CA GLY A 229 18.41 11.50 -14.39
C GLY A 229 17.63 10.20 -14.58
N ALA A 230 17.23 9.51 -13.50
CA ALA A 230 16.35 8.35 -13.53
C ALA A 230 14.89 8.78 -13.37
N SER A 231 14.03 8.32 -14.28
CA SER A 231 12.59 8.60 -14.18
C SER A 231 11.74 7.49 -14.78
N ILE A 232 10.49 7.45 -14.34
CA ILE A 232 9.45 6.61 -14.92
C ILE A 232 8.68 7.48 -15.91
N HIS A 233 8.75 7.16 -17.20
CA HIS A 233 8.06 7.90 -18.26
C HIS A 233 6.58 7.51 -18.38
N GLN A 234 5.87 7.47 -17.26
CA GLN A 234 4.42 7.29 -17.21
C GLN A 234 3.82 8.26 -16.19
N ASP A 235 2.72 8.90 -16.58
CA ASP A 235 1.94 9.79 -15.71
C ASP A 235 1.31 9.04 -14.52
N LEU A 236 1.23 7.71 -14.62
CA LEU A 236 0.62 6.84 -13.63
C LEU A 236 1.22 5.43 -13.71
N ILE A 237 1.58 4.87 -12.56
CA ILE A 237 1.88 3.44 -12.41
C ILE A 237 0.94 2.77 -11.40
N GLY A 238 0.94 1.45 -11.33
CA GLY A 238 0.35 0.67 -10.25
C GLY A 238 1.43 -0.04 -9.44
N HIS A 239 1.08 -0.58 -8.26
CA HIS A 239 2.02 -1.39 -7.48
C HIS A 239 2.58 -2.59 -8.24
N THR A 240 1.80 -3.13 -9.20
CA THR A 240 2.23 -4.22 -10.07
C THR A 240 3.45 -3.88 -10.94
N ASP A 241 3.78 -2.60 -11.11
CA ASP A 241 4.98 -2.18 -11.87
C ASP A 241 6.27 -2.21 -11.07
N ILE A 242 6.20 -2.27 -9.73
CA ILE A 242 7.41 -2.16 -8.90
C ILE A 242 8.33 -3.34 -9.15
N PHE A 243 7.82 -4.58 -9.19
CA PHE A 243 8.62 -5.76 -9.53
C PHE A 243 9.33 -5.61 -10.88
N PRO A 244 8.65 -5.37 -12.03
CA PRO A 244 9.35 -5.25 -13.31
C PRO A 244 10.29 -4.04 -13.40
N ILE A 245 10.03 -2.94 -12.67
CA ILE A 245 10.97 -1.81 -12.55
C ILE A 245 12.26 -2.27 -11.85
N VAL A 246 12.13 -2.99 -10.73
CA VAL A 246 13.25 -3.56 -9.97
C VAL A 246 14.05 -4.55 -10.83
N ALA A 247 13.37 -5.46 -11.51
CA ALA A 247 14.01 -6.44 -12.38
C ALA A 247 14.75 -5.78 -13.56
N ASN A 248 14.18 -4.72 -14.15
CA ASN A 248 14.83 -3.92 -15.16
C ASN A 248 16.10 -3.26 -14.61
N ALA A 249 16.00 -2.62 -13.45
CA ALA A 249 17.12 -1.96 -12.80
C ALA A 249 18.28 -2.91 -12.48
N LEU A 250 18.00 -4.14 -12.08
CA LEU A 250 19.03 -5.16 -11.81
C LEU A 250 19.56 -5.85 -13.09
N GLY A 251 19.04 -5.51 -14.27
CA GLY A 251 19.36 -6.21 -15.51
C GLY A 251 18.88 -7.67 -15.55
N LYS A 252 17.80 -7.99 -14.83
CA LYS A 252 17.23 -9.34 -14.62
C LYS A 252 15.82 -9.47 -15.20
N LYS A 253 15.48 -8.72 -16.25
CA LYS A 253 14.14 -8.76 -16.90
C LYS A 253 13.71 -10.17 -17.31
N ASP A 254 14.67 -11.00 -17.70
CA ASP A 254 14.49 -12.40 -18.10
C ASP A 254 14.16 -13.35 -16.94
N GLN A 255 14.30 -12.88 -15.69
CA GLN A 255 13.94 -13.60 -14.47
C GLN A 255 12.58 -13.19 -13.91
N VAL A 256 11.90 -12.22 -14.55
CA VAL A 256 10.52 -11.87 -14.16
C VAL A 256 9.60 -13.02 -14.59
N PRO A 257 8.75 -13.55 -13.70
CA PRO A 257 7.82 -14.61 -14.05
C PRO A 257 6.89 -14.16 -15.18
N ASN A 258 6.57 -15.06 -16.12
CA ASN A 258 5.79 -14.71 -17.32
C ASN A 258 4.34 -14.29 -17.03
N ASP A 259 3.84 -14.58 -15.83
CA ASP A 259 2.54 -14.17 -15.30
C ASP A 259 2.63 -12.87 -14.49
N VAL A 260 3.83 -12.40 -14.12
CA VAL A 260 4.09 -11.02 -13.67
C VAL A 260 4.17 -10.13 -14.91
N LEU A 261 3.09 -10.07 -15.66
CA LEU A 261 2.94 -9.07 -16.69
C LEU A 261 2.35 -7.83 -16.06
N THR A 262 2.88 -6.67 -16.44
CA THR A 262 2.19 -5.39 -16.23
C THR A 262 0.89 -5.48 -17.01
N HIS A 263 -0.16 -6.03 -16.40
CA HIS A 263 -1.50 -6.05 -16.95
C HIS A 263 -1.96 -4.59 -16.97
N GLU A 264 -1.52 -3.87 -18.01
CA GLU A 264 -2.06 -2.57 -18.37
C GLU A 264 -3.51 -2.82 -18.78
N ILE A 265 -4.39 -2.68 -17.81
CA ILE A 265 -5.83 -2.73 -18.03
C ILE A 265 -6.18 -1.37 -18.61
N SER A 266 -6.51 -1.29 -19.91
CA SER A 266 -6.85 0.00 -20.52
C SER A 266 -7.92 -0.10 -21.60
N GLU A 267 -8.85 0.86 -21.58
CA GLU A 267 -9.80 1.14 -22.66
C GLU A 267 -9.30 2.29 -23.58
N THR A 268 -8.39 3.14 -23.08
CA THR A 268 -7.85 4.31 -23.78
C THR A 268 -6.31 4.28 -23.82
N SER A 269 -5.64 5.43 -24.03
CA SER A 269 -4.19 5.54 -23.78
C SER A 269 -3.86 5.64 -22.28
N ASN A 270 -4.85 5.69 -21.39
CA ASN A 270 -4.67 5.89 -19.95
C ASN A 270 -4.94 4.59 -19.17
N ARG A 271 -3.96 4.19 -18.36
CA ARG A 271 -3.98 2.99 -17.53
C ARG A 271 -5.10 2.97 -16.47
N ALA A 272 -5.67 1.80 -16.24
CA ALA A 272 -6.54 1.47 -15.11
C ALA A 272 -5.90 0.39 -14.22
N VAL A 273 -6.17 0.43 -12.91
CA VAL A 273 -5.59 -0.44 -11.88
C VAL A 273 -6.73 -1.00 -11.04
N TYR A 274 -6.70 -2.32 -10.80
CA TYR A 274 -7.65 -3.03 -9.95
C TYR A 274 -7.25 -2.91 -8.48
N LEU A 275 -8.24 -2.69 -7.62
CA LEU A 275 -8.09 -2.65 -6.17
C LEU A 275 -9.16 -3.52 -5.52
N THR A 276 -8.81 -4.15 -4.42
CA THR A 276 -9.78 -4.82 -3.55
C THR A 276 -9.72 -4.25 -2.14
N GLU A 277 -10.89 -4.17 -1.53
CA GLU A 277 -11.10 -4.02 -0.09
C GLU A 277 -11.92 -5.22 0.34
N SER A 278 -11.35 -6.03 1.22
CA SER A 278 -11.90 -7.31 1.69
C SER A 278 -11.90 -7.41 3.21
N ALA A 279 -11.66 -6.28 3.89
CA ALA A 279 -11.36 -6.28 5.32
C ALA A 279 -12.57 -5.87 6.17
N ASP A 280 -13.33 -4.86 5.75
CA ASP A 280 -14.54 -4.43 6.49
C ASP A 280 -15.81 -4.36 5.60
N MET A 281 -15.70 -4.00 4.33
CA MET A 281 -16.80 -4.00 3.36
C MET A 281 -16.25 -4.44 2.01
N ASP A 282 -16.71 -5.59 1.52
CA ASP A 282 -16.24 -6.14 0.26
C ASP A 282 -16.56 -5.17 -0.88
N SER A 283 -15.49 -4.65 -1.49
CA SER A 283 -15.58 -3.74 -2.63
C SER A 283 -14.39 -3.87 -3.56
N GLU A 284 -14.68 -3.66 -4.84
CA GLU A 284 -13.70 -3.69 -5.91
C GLU A 284 -13.66 -2.33 -6.60
N GLY A 285 -12.45 -1.91 -6.96
CA GLY A 285 -12.22 -0.61 -7.57
C GLY A 285 -11.44 -0.74 -8.86
N VAL A 286 -11.77 0.10 -9.84
CA VAL A 286 -10.95 0.30 -11.03
C VAL A 286 -10.64 1.78 -11.13
N TRP A 287 -9.35 2.11 -11.07
CA TRP A 287 -8.87 3.47 -10.93
C TRP A 287 -7.88 3.84 -12.02
N GLY A 288 -7.97 5.05 -12.54
CA GLY A 288 -6.97 5.65 -13.43
C GLY A 288 -6.43 6.95 -12.84
N PRO A 289 -5.80 7.83 -13.64
CA PRO A 289 -5.03 8.96 -13.10
C PRO A 289 -5.91 10.06 -12.47
N ASN A 290 -7.18 10.13 -12.85
CA ASN A 290 -8.09 11.23 -12.49
C ASN A 290 -9.37 10.78 -11.79
N GLY A 291 -9.49 9.50 -11.43
CA GLY A 291 -10.66 8.96 -10.75
C GLY A 291 -10.80 7.45 -10.94
N GLY A 292 -11.81 6.89 -10.30
CA GLY A 292 -12.17 5.48 -10.44
C GLY A 292 -13.65 5.22 -10.22
N TYR A 293 -14.04 3.99 -10.53
CA TYR A 293 -15.32 3.41 -10.20
C TYR A 293 -15.13 2.38 -9.09
N VAL A 294 -16.03 2.36 -8.11
CA VAL A 294 -16.01 1.44 -6.97
C VAL A 294 -17.35 0.72 -6.89
N PHE A 295 -17.28 -0.60 -6.85
CA PHE A 295 -18.40 -1.52 -6.74
C PHE A 295 -18.41 -2.04 -5.32
N VAL A 296 -19.55 -1.94 -4.62
CA VAL A 296 -19.66 -2.43 -3.23
C VAL A 296 -20.60 -3.61 -3.20
N ASN A 297 -20.06 -4.80 -2.92
CA ASN A 297 -20.74 -6.08 -3.00
C ASN A 297 -21.33 -6.53 -1.66
N GLU A 298 -21.90 -5.58 -0.92
CA GLU A 298 -22.36 -5.82 0.45
C GLU A 298 -23.87 -5.75 0.63
N GLY A 299 -24.41 -6.76 1.30
CA GLY A 299 -25.81 -6.83 1.69
C GLY A 299 -26.15 -5.90 2.84
N LEU A 300 -27.44 -5.60 3.04
CA LEU A 300 -27.90 -4.70 4.10
C LEU A 300 -27.46 -5.15 5.51
N VAL A 301 -27.38 -6.46 5.75
CA VAL A 301 -26.97 -7.01 7.05
C VAL A 301 -25.50 -6.69 7.35
N SER A 302 -24.59 -6.97 6.40
CA SER A 302 -23.17 -6.65 6.55
C SER A 302 -22.93 -5.16 6.74
N ARG A 303 -23.66 -4.31 6.00
CA ARG A 303 -23.59 -2.85 6.15
C ARG A 303 -24.01 -2.37 7.54
N LEU A 304 -25.09 -2.93 8.08
CA LEU A 304 -25.52 -2.61 9.45
C LEU A 304 -24.50 -3.11 10.49
N LYS A 305 -23.93 -4.31 10.28
CA LYS A 305 -22.84 -4.84 11.11
C LYS A 305 -21.64 -3.91 11.08
N TRP A 306 -21.21 -3.46 9.91
CA TRP A 306 -20.11 -2.51 9.72
C TRP A 306 -20.35 -1.21 10.49
N ILE A 307 -21.55 -0.62 10.41
CA ILE A 307 -21.91 0.59 11.17
C ILE A 307 -21.75 0.34 12.67
N VAL A 308 -22.22 -0.81 13.17
CA VAL A 308 -22.09 -1.20 14.58
C VAL A 308 -20.61 -1.36 14.93
N VAL A 309 -19.81 -2.04 14.12
CA VAL A 309 -18.38 -2.25 14.36
C VAL A 309 -17.64 -0.91 14.46
N LYS A 310 -17.82 0.00 13.50
CA LYS A 310 -17.17 1.32 13.52
C LYS A 310 -17.59 2.16 14.72
N MET A 311 -18.84 2.04 15.17
CA MET A 311 -19.35 2.80 16.30
C MET A 311 -19.06 2.16 17.66
N ALA A 312 -18.94 0.83 17.75
CA ALA A 312 -18.91 0.10 19.02
C ALA A 312 -17.55 -0.56 19.31
N ILE A 313 -16.91 -1.14 18.30
CA ILE A 313 -15.80 -2.10 18.45
C ILE A 313 -14.47 -1.48 18.01
N SER A 314 -14.40 -0.90 16.80
CA SER A 314 -13.18 -0.36 16.20
C SER A 314 -12.38 0.56 17.13
N GLY A 315 -11.03 0.55 17.03
CA GLY A 315 -10.18 1.49 17.76
C GLY A 315 -10.53 2.96 17.48
N ALA A 316 -10.98 3.27 16.26
CA ALA A 316 -11.39 4.61 15.84
C ALA A 316 -12.80 5.02 16.31
N ARG A 317 -13.52 4.15 17.04
CA ARG A 317 -14.90 4.39 17.53
C ARG A 317 -15.07 5.72 18.26
N TYR A 318 -14.04 6.22 18.95
CA TYR A 318 -14.10 7.50 19.66
C TYR A 318 -14.29 8.69 18.72
N TYR A 319 -13.64 8.64 17.55
CA TYR A 319 -13.79 9.63 16.50
C TYR A 319 -15.13 9.48 15.78
N HIS A 320 -15.51 8.24 15.43
CA HIS A 320 -16.75 7.93 14.70
C HIS A 320 -18.01 8.21 15.51
N ARG A 321 -18.02 7.97 16.83
CA ARG A 321 -19.15 8.31 17.73
C ARG A 321 -19.50 9.80 17.76
N ARG A 322 -18.56 10.67 17.36
CA ARG A 322 -18.80 12.12 17.22
C ARG A 322 -19.41 12.50 15.87
N ARG A 323 -19.47 11.56 14.93
CA ARG A 323 -19.92 11.74 13.54
C ARG A 323 -20.86 10.61 13.09
N PRO A 324 -21.92 10.27 13.87
CA PRO A 324 -22.76 9.11 13.58
C PRO A 324 -23.44 9.18 12.21
N LEU A 325 -23.87 10.38 11.78
CA LEU A 325 -24.53 10.56 10.48
C LEU A 325 -23.59 10.26 9.30
N SER A 326 -22.31 10.62 9.43
CA SER A 326 -21.27 10.29 8.45
C SER A 326 -21.07 8.78 8.32
N VAL A 327 -20.95 8.08 9.46
CA VAL A 327 -20.79 6.62 9.48
C VAL A 327 -22.02 5.94 8.87
N ILE A 328 -23.22 6.35 9.25
CA ILE A 328 -24.47 5.78 8.69
C ILE A 328 -24.57 6.06 7.20
N LYS A 329 -24.25 7.28 6.76
CA LYS A 329 -24.24 7.63 5.35
C LYS A 329 -23.32 6.67 4.59
N HIS A 330 -22.09 6.53 5.05
CA HIS A 330 -21.07 5.67 4.45
C HIS A 330 -21.46 4.20 4.38
N GLY A 331 -21.93 3.61 5.49
CA GLY A 331 -22.37 2.21 5.49
C GLY A 331 -23.51 1.94 4.52
N MET A 332 -24.29 2.98 4.17
CA MET A 332 -25.38 2.91 3.20
C MET A 332 -24.98 3.39 1.79
N GLU A 333 -23.73 3.81 1.58
CA GLU A 333 -23.27 4.27 0.27
C GLU A 333 -23.32 3.13 -0.74
N GLY A 334 -23.83 3.46 -1.93
CA GLY A 334 -23.97 2.47 -2.98
C GLY A 334 -25.11 1.47 -2.77
N LEU A 335 -26.03 1.68 -1.82
CA LEU A 335 -27.24 0.86 -1.71
C LEU A 335 -28.28 1.17 -2.80
N LEU A 336 -28.34 2.43 -3.24
CA LEU A 336 -29.34 2.92 -4.21
C LEU A 336 -28.74 3.37 -5.55
N SER A 337 -27.42 3.51 -5.63
CA SER A 337 -26.72 4.00 -6.82
C SER A 337 -25.31 3.41 -6.83
N GLN A 338 -25.09 2.40 -7.67
CA GLN A 338 -23.80 1.78 -7.96
C GLN A 338 -23.51 1.93 -9.46
N PRO A 339 -22.23 1.92 -9.85
CA PRO A 339 -21.05 2.05 -8.99
C PRO A 339 -20.93 3.44 -8.35
N LEU A 340 -20.13 3.53 -7.30
CA LEU A 340 -19.66 4.83 -6.80
C LEU A 340 -18.62 5.38 -7.79
N LYS A 341 -18.78 6.64 -8.20
CA LYS A 341 -17.85 7.33 -9.10
C LYS A 341 -17.05 8.38 -8.33
N TYR A 342 -15.73 8.30 -8.42
CA TYR A 342 -14.81 9.29 -7.86
C TYR A 342 -14.06 10.02 -8.98
N GLY A 343 -13.95 11.34 -8.87
CA GLY A 343 -13.25 12.18 -9.83
C GLY A 343 -13.81 12.09 -11.26
N ASN A 344 -12.92 12.11 -12.24
CA ASN A 344 -13.22 12.00 -13.66
C ASN A 344 -12.43 10.85 -14.31
N PRO A 345 -12.85 9.59 -14.10
CA PRO A 345 -12.25 8.42 -14.74
C PRO A 345 -12.22 8.61 -16.26
N GLN A 346 -11.11 8.22 -16.90
CA GLN A 346 -10.90 8.34 -18.36
C GLN A 346 -11.25 7.04 -19.11
N PHE A 347 -12.12 6.22 -18.51
CA PHE A 347 -12.66 4.98 -19.06
C PHE A 347 -14.13 4.87 -18.64
N SER A 348 -14.87 4.01 -19.31
CA SER A 348 -16.30 3.81 -19.10
C SER A 348 -16.59 3.00 -17.83
N GLU A 349 -17.81 3.15 -17.32
CA GLU A 349 -18.34 2.31 -16.24
C GLU A 349 -18.42 0.84 -16.66
N GLU A 350 -18.88 0.56 -17.88
CA GLU A 350 -18.97 -0.78 -18.46
C GLU A 350 -17.59 -1.46 -18.57
N PHE A 351 -16.55 -0.70 -18.91
CA PHE A 351 -15.18 -1.19 -18.88
C PHE A 351 -14.74 -1.57 -17.45
N ALA A 352 -15.00 -0.70 -16.48
CA ALA A 352 -14.66 -0.99 -15.08
C ALA A 352 -15.40 -2.23 -14.56
N GLU A 353 -16.69 -2.38 -14.88
CA GLU A 353 -17.48 -3.57 -14.56
C GLU A 353 -16.87 -4.84 -15.15
N LYS A 354 -16.46 -4.80 -16.42
CA LYS A 354 -15.84 -5.94 -17.09
C LYS A 354 -14.51 -6.32 -16.42
N VAL A 355 -13.71 -5.34 -16.05
CA VAL A 355 -12.42 -5.56 -15.36
C VAL A 355 -12.64 -6.25 -14.02
N VAL A 356 -13.55 -5.73 -13.20
CA VAL A 356 -13.89 -6.33 -11.90
C VAL A 356 -14.43 -7.75 -12.09
N LYS A 357 -15.34 -7.94 -13.04
CA LYS A 357 -15.90 -9.25 -13.33
C LYS A 357 -14.82 -10.27 -13.69
N ASN A 358 -13.90 -9.91 -14.58
CA ASN A 358 -12.80 -10.80 -14.96
C ASN A 358 -11.89 -11.12 -13.77
N ALA A 359 -11.54 -10.11 -12.97
CA ALA A 359 -10.71 -10.30 -11.78
C ALA A 359 -11.36 -11.27 -10.77
N LEU A 360 -12.68 -11.19 -10.59
CA LEU A 360 -13.43 -12.10 -9.72
C LEU A 360 -13.60 -13.51 -10.32
N GLU A 361 -13.64 -13.65 -11.65
CA GLU A 361 -13.72 -14.96 -12.32
C GLU A 361 -12.40 -15.73 -12.23
N ASP A 362 -11.27 -15.04 -12.30
CA ASP A 362 -9.90 -15.59 -12.21
C ASP A 362 -9.34 -15.56 -10.78
N GLN A 363 -10.17 -15.22 -9.80
CA GLN A 363 -9.76 -15.06 -8.41
C GLN A 363 -9.26 -16.36 -7.79
N ILE A 364 -8.04 -16.35 -7.25
CA ILE A 364 -7.53 -17.45 -6.43
C ILE A 364 -7.97 -17.29 -4.96
N GLU A 365 -8.24 -18.42 -4.32
CA GLU A 365 -8.45 -18.49 -2.87
C GLU A 365 -7.13 -18.18 -2.16
N GLY A 366 -7.20 -17.44 -1.04
CA GLY A 366 -6.03 -17.16 -0.22
C GLY A 366 -5.58 -18.37 0.57
N GLU A 367 -4.28 -18.50 0.81
CA GLU A 367 -3.75 -19.50 1.73
C GLU A 367 -3.91 -18.98 3.16
N ASP A 368 -4.76 -19.65 3.94
CA ASP A 368 -5.01 -19.30 5.34
C ASP A 368 -3.82 -19.67 6.22
N ARG A 369 -3.44 -18.73 7.11
CA ARG A 369 -2.43 -18.95 8.16
C ARG A 369 -3.03 -18.87 9.55
N GLU A 370 -2.47 -19.62 10.49
CA GLU A 370 -2.88 -19.53 11.90
C GLU A 370 -2.30 -18.27 12.57
N LEU A 371 -3.17 -17.46 13.17
CA LEU A 371 -2.76 -16.32 13.97
C LEU A 371 -2.56 -16.75 15.44
N SER A 372 -1.43 -16.37 16.03
CA SER A 372 -1.23 -16.55 17.47
C SER A 372 -2.21 -15.69 18.27
N SER A 373 -2.57 -16.09 19.49
CA SER A 373 -3.49 -15.30 20.32
C SER A 373 -2.98 -13.88 20.60
N GLU A 374 -1.65 -13.70 20.63
CA GLU A 374 -1.00 -12.40 20.78
C GLU A 374 -1.16 -11.56 19.51
N ALA A 375 -0.97 -12.16 18.33
CA ALA A 375 -1.21 -11.52 17.04
C ALA A 375 -2.69 -11.13 16.88
N GLU A 376 -3.63 -12.02 17.19
CA GLU A 376 -5.07 -11.74 17.15
C GLU A 376 -5.46 -10.58 18.07
N ALA A 377 -5.00 -10.61 19.33
CA ALA A 377 -5.29 -9.55 20.31
C ALA A 377 -4.75 -8.20 19.83
N ARG A 378 -3.57 -8.20 19.22
CA ARG A 378 -2.92 -7.01 18.69
C ARG A 378 -3.61 -6.47 17.43
N LEU A 379 -3.93 -7.34 16.48
CA LEU A 379 -4.72 -6.96 15.32
C LEU A 379 -6.07 -6.40 15.77
N ARG A 380 -6.70 -6.95 16.81
CA ARG A 380 -7.91 -6.37 17.42
C ARG A 380 -7.69 -4.96 17.98
N GLU A 381 -6.57 -4.71 18.66
CA GLU A 381 -6.22 -3.35 19.15
C GLU A 381 -6.02 -2.35 18.01
N LEU A 382 -5.36 -2.77 16.93
CA LEU A 382 -5.16 -1.98 15.72
C LEU A 382 -6.45 -1.77 14.92
N GLY A 383 -7.52 -2.49 15.28
CA GLY A 383 -8.81 -2.43 14.61
C GLY A 383 -8.91 -3.32 13.37
N TYR A 384 -8.02 -4.31 13.26
CA TYR A 384 -7.91 -5.23 12.13
C TYR A 384 -8.67 -6.55 12.27
N MET A 385 -9.14 -6.88 13.48
CA MET A 385 -9.99 -8.05 13.74
C MET A 385 -11.32 -7.60 14.32
N GLU A 386 -12.41 -7.97 13.66
CA GLU A 386 -13.74 -7.88 14.25
C GLU A 386 -13.96 -9.06 15.22
N GLU A 387 -14.54 -8.80 16.39
CA GLU A 387 -15.16 -9.91 17.14
C GLU A 387 -16.36 -10.42 16.34
N ALA A 388 -16.15 -11.47 15.55
CA ALA A 388 -17.19 -12.42 15.21
C ALA A 388 -16.71 -13.79 15.68
N ASN A 389 -16.94 -14.07 16.97
CA ASN A 389 -17.08 -15.45 17.40
C ASN A 389 -18.09 -16.15 16.46
N LYS A 390 -17.67 -17.31 15.96
CA LYS A 390 -18.44 -18.43 15.38
C LYS A 390 -19.96 -18.35 15.42
#